data_AF-L7MCB3-F1
#
_entry.id   AF-L7MCB3-F1
#
_cell.length_a   1.000
_cell.length_b   1.000
_cell.length_c   1.000
_cell.angle_alpha   90.00
_cell.angle_beta   90.00
_cell.angle_gamma   90.00
#
_symmetry.space_group_name_H-M   'P 1'
#
loop_
_entity.id
_entity.type
_entity.pdbx_description
1 polymer ?
#
loop_
_entity_poly.entity_id
_entity_poly.type
_entity_poly.pdbx_seq_one_letter_code
_entity_poly.pdbx_strand_id
1 'polypeptide(L)'
;AKSTKSFRIVSDDLSHDSAHSCLALGKVKEWVDDNLSVYSKVTYVNDGAASHFKNRYQLLEFGKSDCPNTHWMFSATGHGKNACDVLEDSSSIIPHYLVRNNLRTNPESAIRAGRDFVTVLSEKLKGVHPISLKEKKWLPSVS
;
A
#
# COMPACT_ATOMS: atom_id res chain seq x y z
N ALA A 1 -3.51 12.85 -19.44
CA ALA A 1 -2.79 11.64 -19.90
C ALA A 1 -3.03 10.51 -18.90
N LYS A 2 -3.37 9.30 -19.35
CA LYS A 2 -3.46 8.14 -18.45
C LYS A 2 -2.03 7.77 -18.02
N SER A 3 -1.71 7.95 -16.74
CA SER A 3 -0.43 7.51 -16.18
C SER A 3 -0.69 6.60 -14.98
N THR A 4 0.05 5.51 -14.87
CA THR A 4 0.03 4.65 -13.69
C THR A 4 0.45 5.46 -12.46
N LYS A 5 -0.31 5.32 -11.37
CA LYS A 5 0.04 5.88 -10.05
C LYS A 5 0.42 4.71 -9.14
N SER A 6 1.64 4.74 -8.63
CA SER A 6 2.12 3.73 -7.68
C SER A 6 2.07 4.31 -6.28
N PHE A 7 1.55 3.55 -5.32
CA PHE A 7 1.47 3.96 -3.92
C PHE A 7 2.34 3.06 -3.06
N ARG A 8 3.00 3.63 -2.07
CA ARG A 8 3.73 2.87 -1.05
C ARG A 8 3.17 3.23 0.31
N ILE A 9 2.54 2.27 0.96
CA ILE A 9 2.06 2.44 2.32
C ILE A 9 3.21 2.13 3.28
N VAL A 10 3.44 3.03 4.24
CA VAL A 10 4.53 2.94 5.22
C VAL A 10 3.93 3.01 6.61
N SER A 11 4.31 2.06 7.46
CA SER A 11 3.82 1.95 8.84
C SER A 11 4.95 1.50 9.74
N ASP A 12 5.01 2.10 10.92
CA ASP A 12 5.92 1.67 12.00
C ASP A 12 5.30 0.55 12.86
N ASP A 13 4.00 0.30 12.70
CA ASP A 13 3.31 -0.82 13.34
C ASP A 13 3.79 -2.18 12.77
N LEU A 14 4.33 -3.01 13.65
CA LEU A 14 4.83 -4.36 13.34
C LEU A 14 3.72 -5.43 13.39
N SER A 15 2.53 -5.09 13.89
CA SER A 15 1.36 -5.95 13.88
C SER A 15 0.68 -5.92 12.51
N HIS A 16 1.32 -6.55 11.53
CA HIS A 16 0.80 -6.65 10.17
C HIS A 16 -0.35 -7.68 10.07
N ASP A 17 -1.50 -7.34 10.67
CA ASP A 17 -2.74 -8.09 10.53
C ASP A 17 -3.50 -7.70 9.25
N SER A 18 -4.60 -8.42 8.97
CA SER A 18 -5.46 -8.11 7.82
C SER A 18 -6.10 -6.72 7.90
N ALA A 19 -6.33 -6.18 9.10
CA ALA A 19 -6.87 -4.84 9.30
C ALA A 19 -5.88 -3.76 8.82
N HIS A 20 -4.58 -4.00 8.96
CA HIS A 20 -3.54 -3.14 8.41
C HIS A 20 -3.70 -2.97 6.89
N SER A 21 -3.95 -4.05 6.15
CA SER A 21 -4.15 -3.99 4.71
C SER A 21 -5.44 -3.28 4.31
N CYS A 22 -6.52 -3.45 5.08
CA CYS A 22 -7.77 -2.73 4.83
C CYS A 22 -7.59 -1.22 5.04
N LEU A 23 -6.89 -0.82 6.10
CA LEU A 23 -6.56 0.58 6.37
C LEU A 23 -5.66 1.17 5.26
N ALA A 24 -4.65 0.42 4.84
CA ALA A 24 -3.77 0.77 3.73
C ALA A 24 -4.56 1.04 2.44
N LEU A 25 -5.49 0.15 2.08
CA LEU A 25 -6.33 0.34 0.89
C LEU A 25 -7.26 1.54 1.05
N GLY A 26 -7.83 1.75 2.23
CA GLY A 26 -8.67 2.92 2.54
C GLY A 26 -7.94 4.23 2.25
N LYS A 27 -6.66 4.35 2.62
CA LYS A 27 -5.85 5.55 2.32
C LYS A 27 -5.58 5.74 0.84
N VAL A 28 -5.39 4.67 0.08
CA VAL A 28 -5.27 4.78 -1.39
C VAL A 28 -6.60 5.25 -1.99
N LYS A 29 -7.73 4.73 -1.51
CA LYS A 29 -9.07 5.17 -1.95
C LYS A 29 -9.32 6.64 -1.66
N GLU A 30 -9.09 7.10 -0.43
CA GLU A 30 -9.21 8.52 -0.05
C GLU A 30 -8.42 9.40 -1.02
N TRP A 31 -7.16 9.04 -1.30
CA TRP A 31 -6.34 9.79 -2.26
C TRP A 31 -6.95 9.77 -3.67
N VAL A 32 -7.43 8.61 -4.13
CA VAL A 32 -8.06 8.47 -5.45
C VAL A 32 -9.31 9.33 -5.55
N ASP A 33 -10.17 9.31 -4.54
CA ASP A 33 -11.42 10.08 -4.53
C ASP A 33 -11.15 11.60 -4.48
N ASP A 34 -10.13 12.03 -3.74
CA ASP A 34 -9.74 13.44 -3.63
C ASP A 34 -9.04 13.99 -4.89
N ASN A 35 -8.32 13.14 -5.64
CA ASN A 35 -7.40 13.60 -6.70
C ASN A 35 -7.80 13.17 -8.11
N LEU A 36 -8.66 12.15 -8.26
CA LEU A 36 -9.08 11.63 -9.55
C LEU A 36 -10.59 11.86 -9.75
N SER A 37 -11.00 11.95 -11.01
CA SER A 37 -12.42 12.01 -11.37
C SER A 37 -13.16 10.74 -10.93
N VAL A 38 -14.47 10.86 -10.71
CA VAL A 38 -15.39 9.75 -10.44
C VAL A 38 -15.12 8.58 -11.39
N TYR A 39 -14.80 7.42 -10.83
CA TYR A 39 -14.60 6.18 -11.58
C TYR A 39 -15.88 5.37 -11.63
N SER A 40 -16.17 4.77 -12.79
CA SER A 40 -17.36 3.94 -13.01
C SER A 40 -17.10 2.43 -12.83
N LYS A 41 -15.84 2.03 -12.63
CA LYS A 41 -15.42 0.64 -12.45
C LYS A 41 -14.13 0.56 -11.65
N VAL A 42 -14.06 -0.39 -10.73
CA VAL A 42 -12.83 -0.74 -10.00
C VAL A 42 -12.53 -2.22 -10.15
N THR A 43 -11.28 -2.53 -10.49
CA THR A 43 -10.78 -3.91 -10.46
C THR A 43 -9.65 -3.99 -9.44
N TYR A 44 -9.83 -4.82 -8.43
CA TYR A 44 -8.79 -5.15 -7.48
C TYR A 44 -8.11 -6.45 -7.89
N VAL A 45 -6.78 -6.44 -7.86
CA VAL A 45 -5.95 -7.61 -8.12
C VAL A 45 -5.14 -7.88 -6.86
N ASN A 46 -5.24 -9.09 -6.33
CA ASN A 46 -4.50 -9.51 -5.14
C ASN A 46 -3.69 -10.77 -5.43
N ASP A 47 -2.52 -10.87 -4.80
CA ASP A 47 -1.67 -12.04 -4.86
C ASP A 47 -2.19 -13.19 -3.98
N GLY A 48 -2.16 -14.41 -4.53
CA GLY A 48 -2.59 -15.63 -3.86
C GLY A 48 -4.08 -15.89 -3.98
N ALA A 49 -4.49 -17.09 -3.57
CA ALA A 49 -5.90 -17.49 -3.62
C ALA A 49 -6.74 -16.73 -2.57
N ALA A 50 -8.03 -16.55 -2.84
CA ALA A 50 -8.97 -15.93 -1.90
C ALA A 50 -9.07 -16.68 -0.56
N SER A 51 -8.83 -17.99 -0.56
CA SER A 51 -8.86 -18.86 0.61
C SER A 51 -7.62 -18.73 1.51
N HIS A 52 -6.54 -18.09 1.05
CA HIS A 52 -5.34 -17.92 1.86
C HIS A 52 -5.65 -17.04 3.08
N PHE A 53 -5.05 -17.36 4.23
CA PHE A 53 -5.29 -16.67 5.50
C PHE A 53 -5.14 -15.14 5.38
N LYS A 54 -4.13 -14.68 4.63
CA LYS A 54 -3.87 -13.25 4.34
C LYS A 54 -5.02 -12.56 3.59
N ASN A 55 -5.75 -13.29 2.75
CA ASN A 55 -6.77 -12.75 1.84
C ASN A 55 -8.21 -12.95 2.37
N ARG A 56 -8.42 -13.93 3.25
CA ARG A 56 -9.75 -14.33 3.73
C ARG A 56 -10.49 -13.18 4.43
N TYR A 57 -9.80 -12.46 5.30
CA TYR A 57 -10.38 -11.34 6.05
C TYR A 57 -10.49 -10.07 5.20
N GLN A 58 -9.53 -9.85 4.32
CA GLN A 58 -9.54 -8.75 3.36
C GLN A 58 -10.76 -8.84 2.45
N LEU A 59 -11.07 -10.04 1.91
CA LEU A 59 -12.20 -10.25 0.99
C LEU A 59 -13.55 -9.76 1.56
N LEU A 60 -13.81 -9.98 2.85
CA LEU A 60 -15.04 -9.54 3.50
C LEU A 60 -15.16 -8.02 3.53
N GLU A 61 -14.12 -7.32 3.97
CA GLU A 61 -14.10 -5.85 4.04
C GLU A 61 -14.16 -5.23 2.64
N PHE A 62 -13.55 -5.90 1.68
CA PHE A 62 -13.47 -5.50 0.28
C PHE A 62 -14.77 -5.71 -0.52
N GLY A 63 -15.67 -6.57 -0.03
CA GLY A 63 -17.03 -6.70 -0.56
C GLY A 63 -17.91 -5.48 -0.27
N LYS A 64 -17.54 -4.61 0.67
CA LYS A 64 -18.31 -3.41 1.07
C LYS A 64 -18.05 -2.19 0.16
N SER A 65 -17.78 -2.40 -1.13
CA SER A 65 -17.38 -1.33 -2.05
C SER A 65 -18.55 -0.41 -2.41
N ASP A 66 -18.32 0.91 -2.34
CA ASP A 66 -19.29 1.94 -2.74
C ASP A 66 -19.44 2.06 -4.27
N CYS A 67 -18.56 1.41 -5.04
CA CYS A 67 -18.64 1.37 -6.49
C CYS A 67 -19.46 0.15 -6.95
N PRO A 68 -20.59 0.35 -7.64
CA PRO A 68 -21.49 -0.75 -8.05
C PRO A 68 -20.84 -1.71 -9.05
N ASN A 69 -19.80 -1.28 -9.78
CA ASN A 69 -19.05 -2.11 -10.71
C ASN A 69 -17.65 -2.44 -10.17
N THR A 70 -17.62 -3.24 -9.10
CA THR A 70 -16.39 -3.68 -8.44
C THR A 70 -16.09 -5.14 -8.79
N HIS A 71 -14.86 -5.43 -9.22
CA HIS A 71 -14.39 -6.80 -9.46
C HIS A 71 -13.15 -7.13 -8.62
N TRP A 72 -13.06 -8.39 -8.21
CA TRP A 72 -11.92 -8.95 -7.52
C TRP A 72 -11.29 -10.06 -8.37
N MET A 73 -9.98 -9.96 -8.56
CA MET A 73 -9.17 -10.98 -9.23
C MET A 73 -8.10 -11.46 -8.26
N PHE A 74 -8.10 -12.76 -8.00
CA PHE A 74 -7.11 -13.43 -7.17
C PHE A 74 -6.18 -14.24 -8.08
N SER A 75 -4.89 -13.93 -8.02
CA SER A 75 -3.89 -14.64 -8.82
C SER A 75 -3.23 -15.71 -7.97
N ALA A 76 -3.75 -16.94 -8.02
CA ALA A 76 -3.11 -18.09 -7.39
C ALA A 76 -1.86 -18.47 -8.20
N THR A 77 -0.68 -18.36 -7.60
CA THR A 77 0.57 -18.65 -8.32
C THR A 77 0.90 -20.14 -8.23
N GLY A 78 1.09 -20.80 -9.38
CA GLY A 78 1.63 -22.16 -9.45
C GLY A 78 3.16 -22.23 -9.35
N HIS A 79 3.85 -21.08 -9.37
CA HIS A 79 5.32 -21.00 -9.39
C HIS A 79 5.91 -19.79 -8.64
N GLY A 80 5.13 -19.17 -7.73
CA GLY A 80 5.64 -18.17 -6.79
C GLY A 80 5.93 -16.77 -7.34
N LYS A 81 5.62 -16.48 -8.62
CA LYS A 81 5.69 -15.12 -9.18
C LYS A 81 4.45 -14.76 -10.03
N ASN A 82 3.93 -13.55 -9.90
CA ASN A 82 2.83 -12.97 -10.68
C ASN A 82 3.03 -11.48 -10.98
N ALA A 83 2.05 -10.85 -11.63
CA ALA A 83 2.08 -9.43 -12.01
C ALA A 83 2.08 -8.47 -10.80
N CYS A 84 1.63 -8.90 -9.62
CA CYS A 84 1.77 -8.12 -8.39
C CYS A 84 3.23 -8.09 -7.91
N ASP A 85 4.03 -9.10 -8.26
CA ASP A 85 5.45 -9.17 -7.88
C ASP A 85 6.34 -8.26 -8.73
N VAL A 86 5.84 -7.74 -9.85
CA VAL A 86 6.55 -6.70 -10.62
C VAL A 86 6.55 -5.36 -9.86
N LEU A 87 5.55 -5.11 -9.00
CA LEU A 87 5.61 -4.00 -8.03
C LEU A 87 6.57 -4.31 -6.87
N GLU A 88 6.94 -5.58 -6.69
CA GLU A 88 8.04 -5.99 -5.83
C GLU A 88 9.41 -5.75 -6.47
N ASP A 89 9.61 -5.46 -7.76
CA ASP A 89 10.95 -5.05 -8.23
C ASP A 89 11.35 -3.66 -7.67
N SER A 90 10.36 -2.84 -7.28
CA SER A 90 10.54 -1.67 -6.40
C SER A 90 10.89 -2.03 -4.94
N SER A 91 10.80 -3.30 -4.55
CA SER A 91 11.34 -3.77 -3.27
C SER A 91 12.85 -3.72 -3.23
N SER A 92 13.57 -3.63 -4.36
CA SER A 92 15.02 -3.40 -4.37
C SER A 92 15.37 -1.90 -4.37
N ILE A 93 14.61 -1.09 -5.09
CA ILE A 93 14.91 0.34 -5.26
C ILE A 93 14.74 1.13 -3.96
N ILE A 94 13.72 0.78 -3.16
CA ILE A 94 13.43 1.46 -1.90
C ILE A 94 14.52 1.18 -0.86
N PRO A 95 14.88 -0.08 -0.54
CA PRO A 95 16.02 -0.39 0.32
C PRO A 95 17.32 0.21 -0.22
N HIS A 96 17.54 0.23 -1.54
CA HIS A 96 18.69 0.90 -2.12
C HIS A 96 18.74 2.38 -1.74
N TYR A 97 17.66 3.14 -1.95
CA TYR A 97 17.61 4.55 -1.59
C TYR A 97 17.69 4.79 -0.08
N LEU A 98 17.07 3.93 0.72
CA LEU A 98 17.10 4.00 2.18
C LEU A 98 18.53 3.80 2.72
N VAL A 99 19.17 2.70 2.33
CA VAL A 99 20.56 2.37 2.72
C VAL A 99 21.50 3.44 2.22
N ARG A 100 21.39 3.83 0.94
CA ARG A 100 22.22 4.89 0.35
C ARG A 100 22.04 6.23 1.06
N ASN A 101 20.84 6.57 1.52
CA ASN A 101 20.61 7.78 2.31
C ASN A 101 21.29 7.69 3.67
N ASN A 102 21.03 6.62 4.42
CA ASN A 102 21.55 6.47 5.78
C ASN A 102 23.07 6.33 5.82
N LEU A 103 23.70 5.77 4.79
CA LEU A 103 25.16 5.70 4.68
C LEU A 103 25.82 7.02 4.26
N ARG A 104 25.07 7.97 3.70
CA ARG A 104 25.61 9.24 3.16
C ARG A 104 25.22 10.46 3.97
N THR A 105 24.45 10.29 5.03
CA THR A 105 23.97 11.39 5.88
C THR A 105 24.48 11.22 7.29
N ASN A 106 24.47 12.30 8.07
CA ASN A 106 24.76 12.24 9.50
C ASN A 106 23.75 11.28 10.17
N PRO A 107 24.15 10.44 11.14
CA PRO A 107 23.25 9.63 11.95
C PRO A 107 21.97 10.33 12.45
N GLU A 108 22.04 11.63 12.75
CA GLU A 108 20.87 12.43 13.17
C GLU A 108 19.83 12.62 12.05
N SER A 109 20.24 12.50 10.79
CA SER A 109 19.39 12.63 9.60
C SER A 109 19.04 11.27 8.96
N ALA A 110 19.39 10.17 9.63
CA ALA A 110 19.06 8.83 9.15
C ALA A 110 17.54 8.60 9.20
N ILE A 111 17.02 7.87 8.21
CA ILE A 111 15.62 7.44 8.17
C ILE A 111 15.45 6.36 9.25
N ARG A 112 14.68 6.66 10.30
CA ARG A 112 14.47 5.76 11.45
C ARG A 112 13.00 5.41 11.68
N ALA A 113 12.08 6.23 11.19
CA ALA A 113 10.65 6.00 11.27
C ALA A 113 9.96 6.24 9.92
N GLY A 114 8.72 5.76 9.78
CA GLY A 114 7.91 5.87 8.58
C GLY A 114 7.67 7.31 8.14
N ARG A 115 7.61 8.26 9.09
CA ARG A 115 7.52 9.70 8.79
C ARG A 115 8.79 10.21 8.07
N ASP A 116 9.96 9.75 8.51
CA ASP A 116 11.25 10.16 7.93
C ASP A 116 11.36 9.55 6.53
N PHE A 117 10.87 8.33 6.36
CA PHE A 117 10.79 7.65 5.06
C PHE A 117 9.98 8.49 4.06
N VAL A 118 8.76 8.89 4.41
CA VAL A 118 7.91 9.68 3.50
C VAL A 118 8.58 11.01 3.17
N THR A 119 9.12 11.70 4.18
CA THR A 119 9.75 13.02 4.01
C THR A 119 10.97 12.94 3.10
N VAL A 120 11.88 11.98 3.34
CA VAL A 120 13.17 11.92 2.64
C VAL A 120 13.07 11.23 1.27
N LEU A 121 12.18 10.25 1.12
CA LEU A 121 12.12 9.44 -0.11
C LEU A 121 11.05 9.91 -1.11
N SER A 122 10.07 10.71 -0.70
CA SER A 122 9.09 11.29 -1.64
C SER A 122 9.76 12.11 -2.75
N GLU A 123 10.84 12.84 -2.42
CA GLU A 123 11.62 13.61 -3.39
C GLU A 123 12.47 12.73 -4.33
N LYS A 124 12.82 11.53 -3.88
CA LYS A 124 13.78 10.63 -4.56
C LYS A 124 13.09 9.57 -5.42
N LEU A 125 11.89 9.13 -5.01
CA LEU A 125 11.11 8.10 -5.69
C LEU A 125 10.18 8.74 -6.72
N LYS A 126 10.69 8.99 -7.93
CA LYS A 126 9.85 9.48 -9.04
C LYS A 126 8.79 8.44 -9.41
N GLY A 127 7.52 8.83 -9.35
CA GLY A 127 6.39 7.98 -9.77
C GLY A 127 5.79 7.09 -8.67
N VAL A 128 6.33 7.14 -7.45
CA VAL A 128 5.75 6.47 -6.28
C VAL A 128 5.29 7.50 -5.27
N HIS A 129 4.05 7.38 -4.80
CA HIS A 129 3.45 8.21 -3.77
C HIS A 129 3.52 7.48 -2.42
N PRO A 130 4.50 7.81 -1.56
CA PRO A 130 4.57 7.24 -0.22
C PRO A 130 3.50 7.88 0.69
N ILE A 131 2.75 7.04 1.40
CA ILE A 131 1.71 7.45 2.36
C ILE A 131 2.05 6.82 3.71
N SER A 132 2.20 7.65 4.74
CA SER A 132 2.38 7.17 6.11
C SER A 132 1.04 6.83 6.73
N LEU A 133 0.91 5.61 7.25
CA LEU A 133 -0.12 5.25 8.21
C LEU A 133 0.36 5.70 9.59
N LYS A 134 -0.38 6.64 10.19
CA LYS A 134 -0.26 6.89 11.62
C LYS A 134 -0.80 5.67 12.36
N GLU A 135 -0.25 5.37 13.54
CA GLU A 135 -0.72 4.29 14.41
C GLU A 135 -2.25 4.27 14.52
N LYS A 136 -2.82 3.06 14.66
CA LYS A 136 -4.24 2.83 14.94
C LYS A 136 -4.67 3.72 16.13
N LYS A 137 -5.22 4.91 15.86
CA LYS A 137 -6.23 5.46 16.77
C LYS A 137 -7.43 4.55 16.60
N TRP A 138 -7.63 3.67 17.57
CA TRP A 138 -8.90 2.96 17.73
C TRP A 138 -10.02 3.99 17.57
N LEU A 139 -10.74 3.92 16.46
CA LEU A 139 -12.04 4.56 16.39
C LEU A 139 -12.90 3.78 17.39
N PRO A 140 -13.50 4.44 18.40
CA PRO A 140 -14.36 3.74 19.33
C PRO A 140 -15.44 3.05 18.51
N SER A 141 -15.60 1.74 18.76
CA SER A 141 -16.69 0.94 18.22
C SER A 141 -17.99 1.70 18.46
N VAL A 142 -18.68 2.04 17.38
CA VAL A 142 -20.02 2.60 17.46
C VAL A 142 -20.89 1.49 18.07
N SER A 143 -21.22 1.66 19.34
CA SER A 143 -22.19 0.86 20.10
C SER A 143 -23.60 1.15 19.61
#